data_AF-A0A5K0XAL1-F1
#
_entry.id   AF-A0A5K0XAL1-F1
#
_cell.length_a   1.000
_cell.length_b   1.000
_cell.length_c   1.000
_cell.angle_alpha   90.00
_cell.angle_beta   90.00
_cell.angle_gamma   90.00
#
_symmetry.space_group_name_H-M   'P 1'
#
loop_
_entity.id
_entity.type
_entity.pdbx_description
1 polymer ?
#
loop_
_entity_poly.entity_id
_entity_poly.type
_entity_poly.pdbx_seq_one_letter_code
_entity_poly.pdbx_strand_id
1 'polypeptide(L)' 'AYFPPISIPEGRPLTIQDAKGRDWVFQFRFWPNNNSRMYVLEGVTPCIQAMQLQAGDT' A
#
# COMPACT_ATOMS: atom_id res chain seq x y z
N ALA A 1 -8.86 7.25 10.55
CA ALA A 1 -7.69 6.42 10.19
C ALA A 1 -8.20 5.02 9.89
N TYR A 2 -7.98 4.50 8.69
CA TYR A 2 -8.58 3.24 8.23
C TYR A 2 -7.57 2.08 8.19
N PHE A 3 -6.29 2.39 8.01
CA PHE A 3 -5.24 1.40 8.13
C PHE A 3 -4.73 1.28 9.57
N PRO A 4 -4.23 0.10 9.95
CA PRO A 4 -3.69 -0.13 11.27
C PRO A 4 -2.51 0.81 11.58
N PRO A 5 -2.37 1.28 12.83
CA PRO A 5 -1.30 2.19 13.18
C PRO A 5 0.08 1.52 13.04
N ILE A 6 1.05 2.29 12.55
CA ILE A 6 2.47 1.92 12.51
C ILE A 6 3.30 3.03 13.17
N SER A 7 4.24 2.63 14.02
CA SER A 7 5.13 3.54 14.77
C SER A 7 6.54 3.61 14.20
N ILE A 8 6.99 2.54 13.52
CA ILE A 8 8.32 2.43 12.91
C ILE A 8 8.26 2.62 11.38
N PRO A 9 9.29 3.25 10.77
CA PRO A 9 9.30 3.56 9.34
C PRO A 9 9.14 2.33 8.43
N GLU A 10 9.67 1.18 8.85
CA GLU A 10 9.60 -0.08 8.10
C GLU A 10 8.16 -0.57 7.95
N GLY A 11 7.27 -0.17 8.87
CA GLY A 11 5.86 -0.53 8.82
C GLY A 11 5.63 -2.02 8.99
N ARG A 12 4.69 -2.58 8.22
CA ARG A 12 4.28 -3.99 8.30
C ARG A 12 3.65 -4.49 6.98
N PRO A 13 3.66 -5.80 6.73
CA PRO A 13 2.88 -6.36 5.63
C PRO A 13 1.39 -6.14 5.85
N LEU A 14 0.65 -5.86 4.77
CA LEU A 14 -0.79 -5.66 4.75
C LEU A 14 -1.38 -6.47 3.59
N THR A 15 -2.31 -7.37 3.93
CA THR A 15 -3.08 -8.12 2.94
C THR A 15 -4.37 -7.37 2.59
N ILE A 16 -4.61 -7.16 1.31
CA ILE A 16 -5.83 -6.55 0.78
C ILE A 16 -6.38 -7.48 -0.31
N GLN A 17 -7.65 -7.84 -0.20
CA GLN A 17 -8.33 -8.67 -1.19
C GLN A 17 -9.01 -7.80 -2.24
N ASP A 18 -8.86 -8.15 -3.52
CA ASP A 18 -9.57 -7.48 -4.61
C ASP A 18 -11.01 -7.99 -4.78
N ALA A 19 -11.79 -7.31 -5.62
CA ALA A 19 -13.19 -7.66 -5.88
C ALA A 19 -13.37 -9.04 -6.54
N LYS A 20 -12.30 -9.65 -7.06
CA LYS A 20 -12.31 -11.00 -7.65
C LYS A 20 -11.86 -12.07 -6.65
N GLY A 21 -11.62 -11.70 -5.39
CA GLY A 21 -11.22 -12.60 -4.31
C GLY A 21 -9.72 -12.92 -4.28
N ARG A 22 -8.87 -12.20 -5.02
CA ARG A 22 -7.42 -12.41 -4.98
C ARG A 22 -6.80 -11.55 -3.89
N ASP A 23 -5.95 -12.18 -3.08
CA ASP A 23 -5.20 -11.51 -2.04
C ASP A 23 -3.90 -10.89 -2.58
N TRP A 24 -3.68 -9.63 -2.24
CA TRP A 24 -2.47 -8.88 -2.52
C TRP A 24 -1.76 -8.53 -1.22
N VAL A 25 -0.47 -8.83 -1.15
CA VAL A 25 0.37 -8.49 0.01
C VAL A 25 1.22 -7.27 -0.35
N PHE A 26 1.03 -6.19 0.40
CA PHE A 26 1.79 -4.95 0.25
C PHE A 26 2.63 -4.68 1.49
N GLN A 27 3.76 -3.99 1.32
CA GLN A 27 4.45 -3.40 2.46
C GLN A 27 3.81 -2.05 2.78
N PHE A 28 3.01 -1.98 3.84
CA PHE A 28 2.45 -0.73 4.33
C PHE A 28 3.43 -0.06 5.28
N ARG A 29 4.00 1.07 4.85
CA ARG A 29 5.07 1.73 5.60
C ARG A 29 5.05 3.25 5.41
N PHE A 30 5.95 3.96 6.09
CA PHE A 30 6.06 5.41 5.92
C PHE A 30 7.50 5.87 5.75
N TRP A 31 7.68 6.96 5.01
CA TRP A 31 8.91 7.74 5.02
C TRP A 31 8.75 8.96 5.94
N PRO A 32 9.77 9.31 6.75
CA PRO A 32 9.81 10.61 7.42
C PRO A 32 9.74 11.74 6.37
N ASN A 33 8.88 12.73 6.59
CA ASN A 33 8.72 13.87 5.70
C ASN A 33 8.58 15.15 6.54
N ASN A 34 9.69 15.89 6.72
CA ASN A 34 9.81 16.98 7.68
C ASN A 34 9.36 16.53 9.09
N ASN A 35 8.41 17.23 9.71
CA ASN A 35 7.81 16.87 11.00
C ASN A 35 6.61 15.90 10.88
N SER A 36 6.40 15.30 9.71
CA SER A 36 5.28 14.42 9.41
C SER A 36 5.74 13.10 8.78
N ARG A 37 4.79 12.36 8.22
CA ARG A 37 4.98 11.04 7.61
C ARG A 37 4.29 11.01 6.25
N MET A 38 4.97 10.46 5.24
CA MET A 38 4.36 10.09 3.96
C MET A 38 4.13 8.58 3.95
N TYR A 39 2.89 8.14 3.86
CA TYR A 39 2.53 6.72 3.86
C TYR A 39 2.50 6.17 2.43
N VAL A 40 3.00 4.95 2.26
CA VAL A 40 3.06 4.26 0.97
C VAL A 40 2.67 2.79 1.11
N LEU A 41 2.19 2.22 0.00
CA LEU A 41 2.13 0.79 -0.22
C LEU A 41 3.23 0.44 -1.23
N GLU A 42 4.18 -0.41 -0.83
CA GLU A 42 5.14 -0.98 -1.78
C GLU A 42 4.71 -2.36 -2.25
N GLY A 43 5.29 -2.80 -3.37
CA GLY A 43 4.92 -4.07 -4.01
C GLY A 43 3.64 -3.97 -4.83
N VAL A 44 3.24 -2.75 -5.23
CA VAL A 44 1.99 -2.51 -5.99
C VAL A 44 2.08 -2.92 -7.47
N THR A 45 3.29 -3.07 -8.04
CA THR A 45 3.47 -3.32 -9.49
C THR A 45 2.71 -4.54 -10.01
N PRO A 46 2.75 -5.73 -9.37
CA PRO A 46 1.99 -6.89 -9.84
C PRO A 46 0.47 -6.66 -9.78
N CYS A 47 0.00 -5.92 -8.77
CA CYS A 47 -1.43 -5.57 -8.62
C CYS A 47 -1.88 -4.63 -9.74
N ILE A 48 -1.12 -3.55 -9.98
CA ILE A 48 -1.38 -2.57 -11.04
C ILE A 48 -1.40 -3.25 -12.41
N GLN A 49 -0.42 -4.10 -12.70
CA GLN A 49 -0.34 -4.82 -13.97
C GLN A 49 -1.50 -5.81 -14.16
N ALA A 50 -1.85 -6.57 -13.13
CA ALA A 50 -2.96 -7.52 -13.20
C ALA A 50 -4.33 -6.85 -13.35
N MET A 51 -4.48 -5.63 -12.84
CA MET A 51 -5.68 -4.81 -12.99
C MET A 51 -5.63 -3.90 -14.22
N GLN A 52 -4.52 -3.89 -14.96
CA GLN A 52 -4.28 -3.04 -16.14
C GLN A 52 -4.47 -1.55 -15.87
N LEU A 53 -4.07 -1.09 -14.68
CA LEU A 53 -4.21 0.31 -14.27
C LEU A 53 -3.14 1.19 -14.90
N GLN A 54 -3.53 2.42 -15.19
CA GLN A 54 -2.69 3.51 -15.69
C GLN A 54 -2.87 4.79 -14.86
N ALA A 55 -1.99 5.77 -15.07
CA ALA A 55 -2.09 7.05 -14.39
C ALA A 55 -3.41 7.75 -14.75
N GLY A 56 -4.19 8.12 -13.73
CA GLY A 56 -5.53 8.72 -13.88
C GLY A 56 -6.67 7.78 -13.50
N ASP A 57 -6.43 6.47 -13.40
CA ASP A 57 -7.41 5.51 -12.91
C ASP A 57 -7.58 5.57 -11.38
N THR A 58 -8.72 5.06 -10.87
CA THR A 58 -9.05 4.99 -9.44
C THR A 58 -9.55 3.62 -9.03
#